data_AF-A0A2M9BRF8-F1
#
_entry.id   AF-A0A2M9BRF8-F1
#
_cell.length_a   1.000
_cell.length_b   1.000
_cell.length_c   1.000
_cell.angle_alpha   90.00
_cell.angle_beta   90.00
_cell.angle_gamma   90.00
#
_symmetry.space_group_name_H-M   'P 1'
#
loop_
_entity.id
_entity.type
_entity.pdbx_description
1 polymer ?
#
loop_
_entity_poly.entity_id
_entity_poly.type
_entity_poly.pdbx_seq_one_letter_code
_entity_poly.pdbx_strand_id
1 'polypeptide(L)' 'MRTYSQFGSPFSVPSITVSPIESPALSRKHRAWIALYALEGCDEQDRTEILRVNNVTEADLTEFEEGWLRLRCGNLSSNR' A
#
# COMPACT_ATOMS: atom_id res chain seq x y z
N MET A 1 -56.58 -8.63 -22.03
CA MET A 1 -55.44 -8.50 -21.10
C MET A 1 -54.40 -7.62 -21.78
N ARG A 2 -53.93 -6.59 -21.07
CA ARG A 2 -53.22 -5.42 -21.62
C ARG A 2 -51.81 -5.77 -22.11
N THR A 3 -51.48 -5.28 -23.30
CA THR A 3 -50.15 -5.21 -23.90
C THR A 3 -49.33 -4.09 -23.27
N TYR A 4 -48.11 -4.40 -22.83
CA TYR A 4 -47.08 -3.40 -22.50
C TYR A 4 -45.75 -3.84 -23.10
N SER A 5 -45.48 -3.37 -24.32
CA SER A 5 -44.13 -3.05 -24.76
C SER A 5 -43.76 -1.70 -24.15
N GLN A 6 -42.50 -1.54 -23.69
CA GLN A 6 -41.67 -0.31 -23.74
C GLN A 6 -40.74 -0.13 -22.51
N PHE A 7 -39.65 0.61 -22.76
CA PHE A 7 -38.46 0.96 -21.96
C PHE A 7 -37.31 -0.06 -22.10
N GLY A 8 -36.15 0.26 -22.67
CA GLY A 8 -35.57 1.54 -23.05
C GLY A 8 -34.06 1.46 -22.84
N SER A 9 -33.32 1.49 -23.94
CA SER A 9 -31.88 1.78 -24.09
C SER A 9 -30.81 0.94 -23.34
N PRO A 10 -29.69 0.64 -24.02
CA PRO A 10 -28.52 0.05 -23.39
C PRO A 10 -27.88 1.11 -22.50
N PHE A 11 -27.90 0.92 -21.20
CA PHE A 11 -26.98 1.66 -20.33
C PHE A 11 -25.58 1.17 -20.66
N SER A 12 -24.99 1.79 -21.68
CA SER A 12 -23.57 1.73 -21.96
C SER A 12 -22.91 2.37 -20.75
N VAL A 13 -22.55 1.52 -19.78
CA VAL A 13 -21.73 1.91 -18.64
C VAL A 13 -20.55 2.68 -19.22
N PRO A 14 -20.30 3.94 -18.83
CA PRO A 14 -19.05 4.57 -19.21
C PRO A 14 -17.97 3.63 -18.69
N SER A 15 -17.19 3.06 -19.61
CA SER A 15 -15.94 2.41 -19.24
C SER A 15 -15.15 3.52 -18.57
N ILE A 16 -15.16 3.50 -17.24
CA ILE A 16 -14.26 4.31 -16.44
C ILE A 16 -12.90 3.77 -16.85
N THR A 17 -12.29 4.41 -17.84
CA THR A 17 -10.88 4.24 -18.13
C THR A 17 -10.20 4.71 -16.86
N VAL A 18 -9.93 3.76 -15.97
CA VAL A 18 -9.08 3.97 -14.82
C VAL A 18 -7.72 4.23 -15.46
N SER A 19 -7.45 5.50 -15.76
CA SER A 19 -6.10 5.99 -15.95
C SER A 19 -5.32 5.39 -14.79
N PRO A 20 -4.22 4.63 -15.04
CA PRO A 20 -3.44 4.09 -13.95
C PRO A 20 -3.12 5.28 -13.07
N ILE A 21 -3.69 5.27 -11.85
CA ILE A 21 -3.39 6.28 -10.85
C ILE A 21 -1.89 6.08 -10.68
N GLU A 22 -1.10 6.96 -11.28
CA GLU A 22 0.32 7.10 -11.02
C GLU A 22 0.42 7.55 -9.57
N SER A 23 0.21 6.59 -8.68
CA SER A 23 0.39 6.74 -7.27
C SER A 23 1.81 7.25 -7.17
N PRO A 24 2.04 8.44 -6.58
CA PRO A 24 3.38 9.01 -6.52
C PRO A 24 4.28 7.93 -5.96
N ALA A 25 5.27 7.50 -6.76
CA ALA A 25 6.10 6.36 -6.43
C ALA A 25 6.58 6.54 -5.00
N LEU A 26 6.18 5.62 -4.12
CA LEU A 26 6.47 5.75 -2.69
C LEU A 26 7.95 6.02 -2.51
N SER A 27 8.28 7.04 -1.73
CA SER A 27 9.68 7.37 -1.46
C SER A 27 10.39 6.16 -0.85
N ARG A 28 11.71 6.04 -1.11
CA ARG A 28 12.50 4.90 -0.64
C ARG A 28 12.34 4.64 0.86
N LYS A 29 12.29 5.71 1.64
CA LYS A 29 12.01 5.72 3.08
C LYS A 29 10.66 5.07 3.43
N HIS A 30 9.57 5.44 2.76
CA HIS A 30 8.26 4.83 3.03
C HIS A 30 8.24 3.35 2.68
N ARG A 31 8.87 2.96 1.57
CA ARG A 31 8.97 1.55 1.18
C ARG A 31 9.78 0.73 2.19
N ALA A 32 10.85 1.31 2.74
CA ALA A 32 11.65 0.69 3.79
C ALA A 32 10.83 0.50 5.08
N TRP A 33 10.02 1.48 5.47
CA TRP A 33 9.14 1.36 6.63
C TRP A 33 8.03 0.33 6.46
N ILE A 34 7.46 0.21 5.27
CA ILE A 34 6.49 -0.84 4.95
C ILE A 34 7.15 -2.21 5.06
N ALA A 35 8.37 -2.37 4.51
CA ALA A 35 9.13 -3.60 4.63
C ALA A 35 9.47 -3.94 6.09
N LEU A 36 9.94 -2.98 6.90
CA LEU A 36 10.18 -3.19 8.34
C LEU A 36 8.91 -3.61 9.08
N TYR A 37 7.77 -3.02 8.73
CA TYR A 37 6.49 -3.40 9.32
C TYR A 37 6.05 -4.81 8.93
N ALA A 38 6.24 -5.19 7.66
CA ALA A 38 5.95 -6.55 7.18
C ALA A 38 6.83 -7.60 7.86
N LEU A 39 8.11 -7.28 8.09
CA LEU A 39 9.05 -8.16 8.79
C LEU A 39 8.69 -8.35 10.27
N GLU A 40 8.19 -7.31 10.95
CA GLU A 40 7.75 -7.41 12.34
C GLU A 40 6.45 -8.21 12.48
N GLY A 41 5.53 -8.06 11.52
CA GLY A 41 4.17 -8.59 11.61
C GLY A 41 3.98 -10.02 11.11
N CYS A 42 4.99 -10.61 10.45
CA CYS A 42 4.85 -11.91 9.81
C CYS A 42 6.14 -12.74 9.95
N ASP A 43 6.15 -13.69 10.90
CA ASP A 43 7.24 -14.66 11.07
C ASP A 43 7.35 -15.66 9.89
N GLU A 44 6.29 -15.79 9.08
CA GLU A 44 6.20 -16.76 7.98
C GLU A 44 6.63 -16.19 6.62
N GLN A 45 6.75 -14.86 6.48
CA GLN A 45 7.16 -14.25 5.22
C GLN A 45 8.68 -14.22 5.05
N ASP A 46 9.14 -14.67 3.88
CA ASP A 46 10.56 -14.59 3.53
C ASP A 46 11.03 -13.14 3.41
N ARG A 47 12.11 -12.82 4.11
CA ARG A 47 12.69 -11.47 4.15
C ARG A 47 13.10 -10.99 2.75
N THR A 48 13.60 -11.88 1.91
CA THR A 48 14.03 -11.56 0.54
C THR A 48 12.84 -11.22 -0.34
N GLU A 49 11.72 -11.94 -0.18
CA GLU A 49 10.45 -11.65 -0.85
C GLU A 49 9.94 -10.25 -0.48
N ILE A 50 9.92 -9.90 0.81
CA ILE A 50 9.49 -8.59 1.29
C ILE A 50 10.33 -7.46 0.68
N LEU A 51 11.66 -7.61 0.69
CA LEU A 51 12.58 -6.63 0.11
C LEU A 51 12.34 -6.45 -1.40
N ARG A 52 12.16 -7.56 -2.12
CA ARG A 52 11.89 -7.56 -3.57
C ARG A 52 10.58 -6.87 -3.91
N VAL A 53 9.50 -7.20 -3.21
CA VAL A 53 8.16 -6.62 -3.42
C VAL A 53 8.15 -5.12 -3.13
N ASN A 54 8.85 -4.70 -2.07
CA ASN A 54 8.92 -3.29 -1.69
C ASN A 54 10.00 -2.50 -2.44
N ASN A 55 10.80 -3.16 -3.29
CA ASN A 55 11.89 -2.53 -4.04
C ASN A 55 12.85 -1.76 -3.12
N VAL A 56 13.27 -2.41 -2.05
CA VAL A 56 14.22 -1.89 -1.05
C VAL A 56 15.31 -2.91 -0.80
N THR A 57 16.48 -2.43 -0.39
CA THR A 57 17.62 -3.27 -0.01
C THR A 57 17.74 -3.36 1.52
N GLU A 58 18.51 -4.33 2.00
CA GLU A 58 18.82 -4.39 3.44
C GLU A 58 19.54 -3.14 3.93
N ALA A 59 20.34 -2.49 3.09
CA ALA A 59 20.99 -1.23 3.42
C ALA A 59 19.96 -0.11 3.67
N ASP A 60 18.90 -0.04 2.85
CA ASP A 60 17.82 0.92 3.04
C ASP A 60 17.05 0.64 4.34
N LEU A 61 16.86 -0.64 4.70
CA LEU A 61 16.25 -0.99 5.98
C LEU A 61 17.06 -0.44 7.14
N THR A 62 18.36 -0.72 7.19
CA THR A 62 19.25 -0.26 8.25
C THR A 62 19.33 1.27 8.31
N GLU A 63 19.36 1.95 7.17
CA GLU A 63 19.40 3.42 7.11
C GLU A 63 18.12 4.05 7.70
N PHE A 64 16.95 3.46 7.43
CA PHE A 64 15.66 4.02 7.85
C PHE A 64 15.08 3.39 9.13
N GLU A 65 15.73 2.36 9.68
CA GLU A 65 15.31 1.64 10.89
C GLU A 65 15.32 2.56 12.11
N GLU A 66 16.38 3.35 12.32
CA GLU A 66 16.44 4.26 13.47
C GLU A 66 15.30 5.29 13.43
N GLY A 67 15.01 5.84 12.25
CA GLY A 67 13.91 6.77 12.04
C GLY A 67 12.53 6.12 12.25
N TRP A 68 12.39 4.86 11.85
CA TRP A 68 11.18 4.06 12.04
C TRP A 68 10.95 3.73 13.52
N LEU A 69 11.99 3.28 14.22
CA LEU A 69 11.96 3.02 15.66
C LEU A 69 11.67 4.30 16.43
N ARG A 70 12.24 5.44 16.04
CA ARG A 70 11.93 6.73 16.68
C ARG A 70 10.46 7.12 16.52
N LEU A 71 9.83 6.84 15.37
CA LEU A 71 8.38 7.05 15.21
C LEU A 71 7.56 6.13 16.11
N ARG A 72 7.95 4.86 16.20
CA ARG A 72 7.22 3.86 17.01
C ARG A 72 7.39 4.11 18.51
N CYS A 73 8.62 4.32 18.98
CA CYS A 73 8.94 4.57 20.38
C CYS A 73 8.58 6.00 20.82
N GLY A 74 8.70 6.99 19.93
CA GLY A 74 8.29 8.37 20.22
C GLY A 74 6.79 8.53 20.43
N ASN A 75 5.97 7.72 19.75
CA ASN A 75 4.53 7.67 19.99
C ASN A 75 4.16 7.07 21.36
N LEU A 76 5.03 6.26 21.98
CA LEU A 76 4.82 5.77 23.34
C LEU A 76 5.17 6.84 24.40
N SER A 77 6.00 7.81 24.05
CA SER A 77 6.38 8.92 24.93
C SER A 77 5.35 10.05 25.00
N SER A 78 4.41 10.12 24.05
CA SER A 78 3.45 11.24 23.94
C SER A 78 2.18 11.04 24.77
N ASN A 79 2.31 10.42 25.95
CA ASN A 79 1.24 10.22 26.92
C ASN A 79 1.75 10.53 28.35
N ARG A 80 2.17 11.78 28.58
CA ARG A 80 2.34 12.35 29.92
C ARG A 80 1.87 13.78 29.97
#